data_AF-A0A9W9N561-F1
#
_entry.id   AF-A0A9W9N561-F1
#
_cell.length_a   1.000
_cell.length_b   1.000
_cell.length_c   1.000
_cell.angle_alpha   90.00
_cell.angle_beta   90.00
_cell.angle_gamma   90.00
#
_symmetry.space_group_name_H-M   'P 1'
#
loop_
_entity.id
_entity.type
_entity.pdbx_description
1 polymer ?
#
loop_
_entity_poly.entity_id
_entity_poly.type
_entity_poly.pdbx_seq_one_letter_code
_entity_poly.pdbx_strand_id
1 'polypeptide(L)' 'MANLASIYRKRGRQEEAEQLDVYVIGIRKAKLGSDHPDTLTSIVNLASEYLDQGRWEEAKQLLV' A
#
# COMPACT_ATOMS: atom_id res chain seq x y z
N MET A 1 -14.98 -2.07 -1.69
CA MET A 1 -15.05 -0.61 -1.45
C MET A 1 -13.93 0.06 -2.23
N ALA A 2 -14.22 1.07 -3.04
CA ALA A 2 -13.19 1.83 -3.73
C ALA A 2 -12.57 2.80 -2.72
N ASN A 3 -11.37 2.48 -2.22
CA ASN A 3 -10.63 3.38 -1.34
C ASN A 3 -10.13 4.58 -2.16
N LEU A 4 -9.95 5.73 -1.50
CA LEU A 4 -9.49 6.97 -2.14
C LEU A 4 -8.21 6.78 -2.99
N ALA A 5 -7.31 5.87 -2.57
CA ALA A 5 -6.13 5.46 -3.35
C ALA A 5 -6.49 4.91 -4.75
N SER A 6 -7.53 4.06 -4.84
CA SER A 6 -8.01 3.52 -6.13
C SER A 6 -8.55 4.61 -7.05
N ILE A 7 -9.15 5.67 -6.49
CA ILE A 7 -9.63 6.82 -7.26
C ILE A 7 -8.43 7.62 -7.81
N TYR A 8 -7.40 7.82 -7.01
CA TYR A 8 -6.18 8.51 -7.44
C TYR A 8 -5.47 7.74 -8.56
N ARG A 9 -5.35 6.41 -8.45
CA ARG A 9 -4.81 5.57 -9.54
C ARG A 9 -5.58 5.74 -10.85
N LYS A 10 -6.91 5.71 -10.81
CA LYS A 10 -7.75 5.89 -12.01
C LYS A 10 -7.59 7.27 -12.66
N ARG A 11 -7.13 8.26 -11.91
CA ARG A 11 -6.84 9.62 -12.41
C ARG A 11 -5.37 9.83 -12.79
N GLY A 12 -4.55 8.77 -12.80
CA GLY A 12 -3.11 8.86 -13.11
C GLY A 12 -2.25 9.47 -12.00
N ARG A 13 -2.82 9.71 -10.81
CA ARG A 13 -2.11 10.28 -9.64
C ARG A 13 -1.54 9.14 -8.79
N GLN A 14 -0.59 8.42 -9.36
CA GLN A 14 -0.06 7.17 -8.80
C GLN A 14 0.73 7.41 -7.50
N GLU A 15 1.52 8.47 -7.46
CA GLU A 15 2.34 8.86 -6.30
C GLU A 15 1.47 9.25 -5.09
N GLU A 16 0.34 9.91 -5.30
CA GLU A 16 -0.59 10.26 -4.22
C GLU A 16 -1.36 9.04 -3.70
N ALA A 17 -1.67 8.08 -4.57
CA ALA A 17 -2.26 6.81 -4.15
C ALA A 17 -1.29 6.04 -3.24
N GLU A 18 -0.02 5.97 -3.65
CA GLU A 18 1.06 5.34 -2.89
C GLU A 18 1.26 5.99 -1.51
N GLN A 19 1.39 7.33 -1.46
CA GLN A 19 1.53 8.05 -0.18
C GLN A 19 0.35 7.77 0.75
N LEU A 20 -0.87 7.71 0.21
CA LEU A 20 -2.06 7.41 0.99
C LEU A 20 -2.03 5.96 1.53
N ASP A 21 -1.60 4.98 0.72
CA ASP A 21 -1.50 3.59 1.14
C ASP A 21 -0.44 3.42 2.24
N VAL A 22 0.73 4.05 2.11
CA VAL A 22 1.77 4.06 3.16
C VAL A 22 1.23 4.65 4.46
N TYR A 23 0.49 5.76 4.38
CA TYR A 23 -0.13 6.38 5.54
C TYR A 23 -1.14 5.45 6.22
N VAL A 24 -2.02 4.80 5.44
CA VAL A 24 -3.01 3.84 5.96
C VAL A 24 -2.33 2.63 6.60
N ILE A 25 -1.27 2.10 5.99
CA ILE A 25 -0.47 1.00 6.57
C ILE A 25 0.11 1.43 7.93
N GLY A 26 0.64 2.65 8.04
CA GLY A 26 1.17 3.19 9.31
C GLY A 26 0.11 3.24 10.41
N ILE A 27 -1.09 3.72 10.10
CA ILE A 27 -2.21 3.75 11.05
C ILE A 27 -2.62 2.33 11.45
N ARG A 28 -2.74 1.41 10.48
CA ARG A 28 -3.14 0.01 10.75
C ARG A 28 -2.10 -0.71 11.59
N LYS A 29 -0.80 -0.55 11.30
CA LYS A 29 0.28 -1.05 12.15
C LYS A 29 0.18 -0.53 13.58
N ALA A 30 -0.09 0.75 13.77
CA ALA A 30 -0.21 1.35 15.10
C ALA A 30 -1.48 0.95 15.88
N LYS A 31 -2.59 0.70 15.18
CA LYS A 31 -3.90 0.41 15.81
C LYS A 31 -4.21 -1.08 15.95
N LEU A 32 -3.83 -1.87 14.95
CA LEU A 32 -4.19 -3.29 14.82
C LEU A 32 -2.97 -4.21 14.98
N GLY A 33 -1.76 -3.67 14.83
CA GLY A 33 -0.51 -4.44 14.81
C GLY A 33 -0.08 -4.81 13.38
N SER A 34 1.18 -5.24 13.26
CA SER A 34 1.78 -5.67 11.99
C SER A 34 1.12 -6.93 11.43
N ASP A 35 0.73 -7.85 12.31
CA ASP A 35 0.29 -9.20 11.93
C ASP A 35 -1.23 -9.27 11.67
N HIS A 36 -1.94 -8.16 11.85
CA HIS A 36 -3.37 -8.11 11.61
C HIS A 36 -3.66 -8.34 10.12
N PRO A 37 -4.66 -9.18 9.76
CA PRO A 37 -4.98 -9.50 8.37
C PRO A 37 -5.17 -8.27 7.47
N ASP A 38 -5.83 -7.22 7.99
CA ASP A 38 -6.04 -5.97 7.24
C ASP A 38 -4.75 -5.18 7.02
N THR A 39 -3.80 -5.24 7.95
CA THR A 39 -2.49 -4.61 7.80
C THR A 39 -1.70 -5.34 6.72
N LEU A 40 -1.63 -6.66 6.81
CA LEU A 40 -0.93 -7.52 5.83
C LEU A 40 -1.53 -7.37 4.43
N THR A 41 -2.86 -7.35 4.30
CA THR A 41 -3.55 -7.15 3.03
C THR A 41 -3.17 -5.81 2.39
N SER A 42 -3.11 -4.72 3.17
CA SER A 42 -2.67 -3.42 2.65
C SER A 42 -1.21 -3.42 2.22
N ILE A 43 -0.32 -4.06 2.97
CA ILE A 43 1.11 -4.17 2.62
C ILE A 43 1.27 -4.95 1.32
N VAL A 44 0.61 -6.10 1.18
CA VAL A 44 0.68 -6.94 -0.02
C VAL A 44 0.12 -6.23 -1.25
N ASN A 45 -0.97 -5.47 -1.11
CA ASN A 45 -1.51 -4.69 -2.21
C ASN A 45 -0.53 -3.63 -2.71
N LEU A 46 0.11 -2.89 -1.79
CA LEU A 46 1.09 -1.88 -2.16
C LEU A 46 2.37 -2.50 -2.74
N ALA A 47 2.83 -3.62 -2.18
CA ALA A 47 3.97 -4.35 -2.73
C ALA A 47 3.68 -4.87 -4.14
N SER A 48 2.48 -5.39 -4.41
CA SER A 48 2.08 -5.85 -5.74
C SER A 48 2.11 -4.72 -6.77
N GLU A 49 1.70 -3.52 -6.39
CA GLU A 49 1.76 -2.35 -7.28
C GLU A 49 3.18 -1.89 -7.59
N TYR A 50 4.10 -2.03 -6.65
CA TYR A 50 5.52 -1.81 -6.92
C TYR A 50 6.07 -2.87 -7.87
N LEU A 51 5.68 -4.13 -7.74
CA LEU A 51 6.08 -5.18 -8.68
C LEU A 51 5.57 -4.89 -10.10
N ASP A 52 4.32 -4.46 -10.24
CA ASP A 52 3.74 -4.08 -11.53
C ASP A 52 4.45 -2.88 -12.18
N GLN A 53 5.07 -2.02 -11.37
CA GLN A 53 5.90 -0.88 -11.81
C GLN A 53 7.38 -1.24 -12.03
N GLY A 54 7.78 -2.49 -11.78
CA GLY A 54 9.18 -2.94 -11.83
C GLY A 54 10.04 -2.44 -10.66
N ARG A 55 9.43 -1.93 -9.59
CA ARG A 55 10.07 -1.40 -8.38
C ARG A 55 10.30 -2.50 -7.33
N TRP A 56 11.11 -3.49 -7.69
CA TRP A 56 11.32 -4.71 -6.90
C TRP A 56 11.90 -4.47 -5.49
N GLU A 57 12.83 -3.52 -5.36
CA GLU A 57 13.48 -3.25 -4.08
C GLU A 57 12.52 -2.67 -3.04
N GLU A 58 11.61 -1.80 -3.45
CA GLU A 58 10.63 -1.19 -2.55
C GLU A 58 9.53 -2.19 -2.17
N ALA A 59 9.13 -3.06 -3.11
CA ALA A 59 8.22 -4.17 -2.80
C ALA A 59 8.81 -5.09 -1.73
N LYS A 60 10.12 -5.37 -1.83
CA LYS A 60 10.84 -6.17 -0.84
C LYS A 60 10.93 -5.46 0.51
N GLN A 61 11.20 -4.15 0.54
CA GLN A 61 11.23 -3.35 1.77
C GLN A 61 9.88 -3.30 2.49
N LEU A 62 8.76 -3.43 1.77
CA LEU A 62 7.43 -3.51 2.39
C LEU A 62 7.14 -4.86 3.06
N LEU A 63 7.73 -5.94 2.54
CA LEU A 63 7.48 -7.32 2.98
C LEU A 63 8.50 -7.84 3.99
N VAL A 64 9.61 -7.13 4.20
CA VAL A 64 10.69 -7.42 5.17
C VAL A 64 10.52 -6.61 6.43
#